data_AF-A0A0C2C558-F1
#
_entry.id   AF-A0A0C2C558-F1
#
_cell.length_a   1.000
_cell.length_b   1.000
_cell.length_c   1.000
_cell.angle_alpha   90.00
_cell.angle_beta   90.00
_cell.angle_gamma   90.00
#
_symmetry.space_group_name_H-M   'P 1'
#
loop_
_entity.id
_entity.type
_entity.pdbx_description
1 polymer ?
#
loop_
_entity_poly.entity_id
_entity_poly.type
_entity_poly.pdbx_seq_one_letter_code
_entity_poly.pdbx_strand_id
1 'polypeptide(L)'
;LRISREVTFENVEGLTEEGLPFLIYFRDPAKKEDEKLFTDAVVRELYDQRMSINPLLADGLKFVHPLRHLGKTTKASEQGNLPIFQDLPVLAIDSFVHMYLFPDISQLSRPGVLKQFVEDLHSGALHKRFHQNAEQQKVEMEKFKKEHNIEADLEDRREEQNPVEPVKTAPPESVFKELKPSEKRYSLLQKTEL
;
A
#
# COMPACT_ATOMS: atom_id res chain seq x y z
N LEU A 1 8.30 -14.13 18.87
CA LEU A 1 7.84 -13.34 17.70
C LEU A 1 6.37 -13.60 17.52
N ARG A 2 5.51 -12.59 17.38
CA ARG A 2 4.23 -12.85 16.70
C ARG A 2 4.60 -13.08 15.23
N ILE A 3 4.53 -14.34 14.82
CA ILE A 3 4.60 -14.75 13.41
C ILE A 3 3.54 -13.93 12.65
N SER A 4 3.86 -13.50 11.43
CA SER A 4 3.01 -12.62 10.60
C SER A 4 1.53 -13.02 10.72
N ARG A 5 0.69 -12.11 11.19
CA ARG A 5 -0.75 -12.36 11.40
C ARG A 5 -1.50 -12.12 10.11
N GLU A 6 -2.59 -12.85 9.88
CA GLU A 6 -3.48 -12.54 8.78
C GLU A 6 -4.40 -11.36 9.16
N VAL A 7 -4.41 -10.31 8.34
CA VAL A 7 -5.42 -9.25 8.43
C VAL A 7 -6.67 -9.65 7.68
N THR A 8 -7.82 -9.48 8.33
CA THR A 8 -9.15 -9.77 7.79
C THR A 8 -10.07 -8.59 8.11
N PHE A 9 -11.24 -8.52 7.47
CA PHE A 9 -12.20 -7.43 7.75
C PHE A 9 -12.73 -7.46 9.19
N GLU A 10 -12.73 -8.63 9.83
CA GLU A 10 -13.19 -8.81 11.20
C GLU A 10 -12.18 -8.35 12.24
N ASN A 11 -10.87 -8.43 11.95
CA ASN A 11 -9.81 -8.13 12.92
C ASN A 11 -9.09 -6.80 12.67
N VAL A 12 -9.27 -6.21 11.49
CA VAL A 12 -8.54 -5.02 11.05
C VAL A 12 -8.72 -3.83 11.98
N GLU A 13 -9.94 -3.61 12.51
CA GLU A 13 -10.22 -2.53 13.46
C GLU A 13 -9.30 -2.65 14.70
N GLY A 14 -9.27 -3.83 15.32
CA GLY A 14 -8.39 -4.09 16.47
C GLY A 14 -6.89 -4.03 16.13
N LEU A 15 -6.49 -4.40 14.91
CA LEU A 15 -5.11 -4.23 14.46
C LEU A 15 -4.72 -2.75 14.32
N THR A 16 -5.66 -1.90 13.86
CA THR A 16 -5.40 -0.46 13.74
C THR A 16 -5.31 0.24 15.10
N GLU A 17 -6.00 -0.28 16.13
CA GLU A 17 -5.92 0.21 17.52
C GLU A 17 -4.53 0.03 18.13
N GLU A 18 -3.70 -0.90 17.62
CA GLU A 18 -2.31 -1.05 18.04
C GLU A 18 -1.44 0.18 17.68
N GLY A 19 -1.93 1.05 16.78
CA GLY A 19 -1.27 2.32 16.43
C GLY A 19 0.00 2.17 15.60
N LEU A 20 0.35 0.96 15.17
CA LEU A 20 1.52 0.68 14.34
C LEU A 20 1.16 0.69 12.85
N PRO A 21 1.97 1.32 11.98
CA PRO A 21 1.85 1.19 10.53
C PRO A 21 1.80 -0.28 10.11
N PHE A 22 1.03 -0.57 9.07
CA PHE A 22 0.93 -1.92 8.54
C PHE A 22 1.99 -2.16 7.48
N LEU A 23 2.68 -3.30 7.55
CA LEU A 23 3.48 -3.87 6.48
C LEU A 23 2.72 -5.07 5.93
N ILE A 24 1.99 -4.87 4.83
CA ILE A 24 1.00 -5.83 4.32
C ILE A 24 1.57 -6.57 3.12
N TYR A 25 1.66 -7.88 3.25
CA TYR A 25 1.97 -8.80 2.16
C TYR A 25 0.67 -9.40 1.61
N PHE A 26 0.18 -8.83 0.51
CA PHE A 26 -0.95 -9.36 -0.23
C PHE A 26 -0.48 -10.56 -1.05
N ARG A 27 -1.08 -11.71 -0.79
CA ARG A 27 -0.73 -12.98 -1.43
C ARG A 27 -1.92 -13.60 -2.14
N ASP A 28 -1.62 -14.54 -3.03
CA ASP A 28 -2.58 -15.54 -3.47
C ASP A 28 -2.67 -16.63 -2.39
N PRO A 29 -3.82 -16.84 -1.72
CA PRO A 29 -3.94 -17.85 -0.67
C PRO A 29 -3.70 -19.28 -1.17
N ALA A 30 -3.79 -19.53 -2.47
CA ALA A 30 -3.49 -20.84 -3.07
C ALA A 30 -1.97 -21.11 -3.16
N LYS A 31 -1.12 -20.08 -3.21
CA LYS A 31 0.34 -20.19 -3.34
C LYS A 31 1.02 -20.08 -1.96
N LYS A 32 1.13 -21.21 -1.26
CA LYS A 32 1.63 -21.23 0.12
C LYS A 32 3.14 -20.92 0.22
N GLU A 33 3.91 -21.10 -0.85
CA GLU A 33 5.36 -20.83 -0.82
C GLU A 33 5.66 -19.34 -0.61
N ASP A 34 4.79 -18.45 -1.08
CA ASP A 34 4.96 -16.99 -1.01
C ASP A 34 4.92 -16.48 0.45
N GLU A 35 4.17 -17.14 1.32
CA GLU A 35 4.05 -16.78 2.75
C GLU A 35 5.38 -16.99 3.49
N LYS A 36 6.10 -18.07 3.14
CA LYS A 36 7.37 -18.41 3.77
C LYS A 36 8.43 -17.36 3.47
N LEU A 37 8.50 -16.88 2.22
CA LEU A 37 9.44 -15.85 1.80
C LEU A 37 9.30 -14.58 2.66
N PHE A 38 8.08 -14.09 2.82
CA PHE A 38 7.80 -12.91 3.62
C PHE A 38 8.11 -13.13 5.10
N THR A 39 7.65 -14.25 5.66
CA THR A 39 7.86 -14.55 7.09
C THR A 39 9.35 -14.67 7.41
N ASP A 40 10.13 -15.34 6.57
CA ASP A 40 11.58 -15.44 6.74
C ASP A 40 12.27 -14.07 6.67
N ALA A 41 11.84 -13.19 5.77
CA ALA A 41 12.37 -11.84 5.66
C ALA A 41 12.06 -10.98 6.91
N VAL A 42 10.83 -11.06 7.42
CA VAL A 42 10.41 -10.35 8.66
C VAL A 42 11.23 -10.82 9.86
N VAL A 43 11.38 -12.14 10.04
CA VAL A 43 12.15 -12.73 11.15
C VAL A 43 13.63 -12.31 11.05
N ARG A 44 14.19 -12.34 9.85
CA ARG A 44 15.60 -12.01 9.60
C ARG A 44 15.91 -10.53 9.85
N GLU A 45 15.02 -9.63 9.44
CA GLU A 45 15.37 -8.21 9.29
C GLU A 45 14.67 -7.27 10.27
N LEU A 46 13.47 -7.63 10.76
CA LEU A 46 12.61 -6.72 11.51
C LEU A 46 12.49 -7.06 13.00
N TYR A 47 13.35 -7.94 13.52
CA TYR A 47 13.34 -8.34 14.94
C TYR A 47 13.41 -7.13 15.90
N ASP A 48 14.29 -6.17 15.58
CA ASP A 48 14.50 -4.95 16.37
C ASP A 48 13.45 -3.85 16.08
N GLN A 49 12.67 -4.00 15.00
CA GLN A 49 11.64 -3.05 14.57
C GLN A 49 10.21 -3.54 14.86
N ARG A 50 10.06 -4.62 15.63
CA ARG A 50 8.77 -5.24 15.99
C ARG A 50 7.78 -4.31 16.70
N MET A 51 8.26 -3.19 17.26
CA MET A 51 7.45 -2.19 17.95
C MET A 51 7.20 -0.94 17.10
N SER A 52 7.73 -0.87 15.87
CA SER A 52 7.59 0.30 14.99
C SER A 52 6.72 0.01 13.75
N ILE A 53 6.48 -1.26 13.44
CA ILE A 53 5.66 -1.68 12.30
C ILE A 53 4.98 -3.02 12.59
N ASN A 54 3.81 -3.26 11.99
CA ASN A 54 3.02 -4.47 12.15
C ASN A 54 3.02 -5.30 10.84
N PRO A 55 3.80 -6.39 10.75
CA PRO A 55 3.83 -7.28 9.59
C PRO A 55 2.56 -8.14 9.51
N LEU A 56 1.86 -8.06 8.37
CA LEU A 56 0.56 -8.68 8.16
C LEU A 56 0.53 -9.42 6.82
N LEU A 57 -0.10 -10.59 6.81
CA LEU A 57 -0.48 -11.31 5.60
C LEU A 57 -1.91 -10.90 5.22
N ALA A 58 -2.19 -10.71 3.93
CA ALA A 58 -3.54 -10.41 3.46
C ALA A 58 -3.90 -11.31 2.27
N ASP A 59 -5.14 -11.78 2.24
CA ASP A 59 -5.72 -12.44 1.07
C ASP A 59 -5.96 -11.39 -0.03
N GLY A 60 -5.10 -11.39 -1.07
CA GLY A 60 -5.19 -10.43 -2.16
C GLY A 60 -6.51 -10.50 -2.93
N LEU A 61 -7.22 -11.63 -2.88
CA LEU A 61 -8.52 -11.80 -3.53
C LEU A 61 -9.65 -11.15 -2.73
N LYS A 62 -9.47 -10.97 -1.41
CA LYS A 62 -10.43 -10.25 -0.55
C LYS A 62 -10.13 -8.76 -0.48
N PHE A 63 -8.87 -8.36 -0.52
CA PHE A 63 -8.43 -6.97 -0.44
C PHE A 63 -8.22 -6.31 -1.83
N VAL A 64 -9.15 -6.56 -2.75
CA VAL A 64 -9.12 -6.01 -4.12
C VAL A 64 -9.11 -4.48 -4.12
N HIS A 65 -9.88 -3.86 -3.24
CA HIS A 65 -9.99 -2.40 -3.17
C HIS A 65 -8.65 -1.73 -2.78
N PRO A 66 -7.98 -2.10 -1.67
CA PRO A 66 -6.63 -1.62 -1.38
C PRO A 66 -5.61 -1.85 -2.52
N LEU A 67 -5.65 -3.01 -3.19
CA LEU A 67 -4.75 -3.28 -4.30
C LEU A 67 -4.99 -2.36 -5.50
N ARG A 68 -6.25 -2.09 -5.85
CA ARG A 68 -6.60 -1.11 -6.90
C ARG A 68 -6.18 0.31 -6.53
N HIS A 69 -6.32 0.69 -5.27
CA HIS A 69 -5.86 2.00 -4.78
C HIS A 69 -4.35 2.19 -4.93
N LEU A 70 -3.59 1.09 -4.86
CA LEU A 70 -2.15 1.03 -5.16
C LEU A 70 -1.84 0.95 -6.67
N GLY A 71 -2.83 1.09 -7.54
CA GLY A 71 -2.67 0.99 -9.00
C GLY A 71 -2.41 -0.43 -9.50
N LYS A 72 -2.68 -1.47 -8.69
CA LYS A 72 -2.57 -2.87 -9.13
C LYS A 72 -3.83 -3.29 -9.87
N THR A 73 -3.64 -4.06 -10.93
CA THR A 73 -4.75 -4.38 -11.85
C THR A 73 -5.15 -5.84 -11.75
N THR A 74 -6.46 -6.08 -11.82
CA THR A 74 -7.02 -7.41 -12.02
C THR A 74 -7.19 -7.66 -13.51
N LYS A 75 -6.75 -8.80 -14.02
CA LYS A 75 -7.22 -9.30 -15.31
C LYS A 75 -8.47 -10.16 -15.10
N ALA A 76 -9.43 -10.06 -16.02
CA ALA A 76 -10.52 -11.02 -16.08
C ALA A 76 -9.93 -12.40 -16.40
N SER A 77 -10.38 -13.45 -15.69
CA SER A 77 -9.93 -14.79 -16.04
C SER A 77 -10.57 -15.24 -17.36
N GLU A 78 -9.83 -15.97 -18.18
CA GLU A 78 -10.34 -16.57 -19.42
C GLU A 78 -11.31 -17.74 -19.15
N GLN A 79 -11.30 -18.28 -17.93
CA GLN A 79 -12.22 -19.31 -17.45
C GLN A 79 -12.76 -18.98 -16.04
N GLY A 80 -13.80 -18.14 -15.99
CA GLY A 80 -14.59 -17.91 -14.76
C GLY A 80 -14.64 -16.46 -14.27
N ASN A 81 -15.65 -16.17 -13.45
CA ASN A 81 -15.95 -14.82 -12.94
C ASN A 81 -15.02 -14.33 -11.80
N LEU A 82 -13.88 -15.00 -11.55
CA LEU A 82 -12.97 -14.61 -10.47
C LEU A 82 -11.77 -13.81 -11.03
N PRO A 83 -11.47 -12.62 -10.50
CA PRO A 83 -10.35 -11.81 -10.98
C PRO A 83 -9.00 -12.48 -10.69
N ILE A 84 -8.08 -12.46 -11.67
CA ILE A 84 -6.69 -12.88 -11.47
C ILE A 84 -5.85 -11.62 -11.27
N PHE A 85 -5.20 -11.50 -10.11
CA PHE A 85 -4.14 -10.52 -9.93
C PHE A 85 -2.82 -11.12 -10.39
N GLN A 86 -2.32 -10.70 -11.56
CA GLN A 86 -0.98 -11.08 -12.01
C GLN A 86 0.13 -10.43 -11.17
N ASP A 87 -0.21 -9.35 -10.47
CA ASP A 87 0.75 -8.59 -9.67
C ASP A 87 1.03 -9.23 -8.29
N LEU A 88 0.28 -10.27 -7.89
CA LEU A 88 0.54 -10.97 -6.62
C LEU A 88 1.79 -11.86 -6.72
N PRO A 89 2.65 -11.88 -5.68
CA PRO A 89 2.49 -11.16 -4.41
C PRO A 89 2.84 -9.67 -4.46
N VAL A 90 2.15 -8.85 -3.65
CA VAL A 90 2.40 -7.41 -3.49
C VAL A 90 2.73 -7.10 -2.04
N LEU A 91 3.83 -6.37 -1.80
CA LEU A 91 4.18 -5.85 -0.49
C LEU A 91 3.98 -4.33 -0.46
N ALA A 92 3.33 -3.83 0.57
CA ALA A 92 3.11 -2.40 0.78
C ALA A 92 3.18 -2.03 2.26
N ILE A 93 3.47 -0.76 2.51
CA ILE A 93 3.26 -0.13 3.82
C ILE A 93 2.00 0.72 3.76
N ASP A 94 1.14 0.63 4.76
CA ASP A 94 0.10 1.62 5.04
C ASP A 94 0.45 2.33 6.37
N SER A 95 0.72 3.64 6.28
CA SER A 95 1.11 4.46 7.44
C SER A 95 -0.06 5.06 8.22
N PHE A 96 -1.30 4.73 7.83
CA PHE A 96 -2.54 5.41 8.20
C PHE A 96 -2.68 6.85 7.71
N VAL A 97 -1.72 7.34 6.92
CA VAL A 97 -1.80 8.58 6.18
C VAL A 97 -1.68 8.29 4.69
N HIS A 98 -0.65 7.52 4.33
CA HIS A 98 -0.35 7.16 2.95
C HIS A 98 0.03 5.69 2.83
N MET A 99 -0.14 5.16 1.62
CA MET A 99 0.37 3.85 1.25
C MET A 99 1.62 3.96 0.36
N TYR A 100 2.57 3.06 0.58
CA TYR A 100 3.81 2.98 -0.19
C TYR A 100 4.03 1.55 -0.68
N LEU A 101 4.21 1.39 -2.00
CA LEU A 101 4.54 0.10 -2.58
C LEU A 101 6.01 -0.24 -2.36
N PHE A 102 6.26 -1.51 -2.04
CA PHE A 102 7.60 -2.07 -2.14
C PHE A 102 7.99 -2.15 -3.62
N PRO A 103 9.16 -1.60 -4.03
CA PRO A 103 9.46 -1.41 -5.46
C PRO A 103 9.57 -2.69 -6.27
N ASP A 104 10.22 -3.73 -5.73
CA ASP A 104 10.50 -4.98 -6.43
C ASP A 104 10.49 -6.16 -5.46
N ILE A 105 9.43 -6.98 -5.54
CA ILE A 105 9.22 -8.12 -4.66
C ILE A 105 10.32 -9.18 -4.77
N SER A 106 11.00 -9.28 -5.91
CA SER A 106 12.10 -10.23 -6.11
C SER A 106 13.29 -9.92 -5.19
N GLN A 107 13.40 -8.68 -4.71
CA GLN A 107 14.46 -8.25 -3.79
C GLN A 107 14.17 -8.60 -2.32
N LEU A 108 12.97 -9.09 -1.97
CA LEU A 108 12.57 -9.35 -0.58
C LEU A 108 13.46 -10.37 0.14
N SER A 109 14.07 -11.29 -0.61
CA SER A 109 15.02 -12.27 -0.08
C SER A 109 16.40 -11.67 0.24
N ARG A 110 16.73 -10.50 -0.31
CA ARG A 110 18.05 -9.88 -0.16
C ARG A 110 18.16 -9.20 1.21
N PRO A 111 19.20 -9.51 2.00
CA PRO A 111 19.40 -8.91 3.31
C PRO A 111 19.43 -7.38 3.28
N GLY A 112 18.68 -6.77 4.19
CA GLY A 112 18.67 -5.32 4.44
C GLY A 112 17.66 -4.55 3.60
N VAL A 113 17.10 -5.14 2.55
CA VAL A 113 16.16 -4.45 1.66
C VAL A 113 14.84 -4.18 2.37
N LEU A 114 14.31 -5.16 3.12
CA LEU A 114 13.07 -4.99 3.85
C LEU A 114 13.27 -4.00 5.00
N LYS A 115 14.38 -4.12 5.73
CA LYS A 115 14.75 -3.18 6.80
C LYS A 115 14.84 -1.74 6.28
N GLN A 116 15.54 -1.51 5.17
CA GLN A 116 15.68 -0.18 4.58
C GLN A 116 14.32 0.39 4.18
N PHE A 117 13.41 -0.42 3.66
CA PHE A 117 12.06 0.04 3.31
C PHE A 117 11.28 0.57 4.52
N VAL A 118 11.42 -0.09 5.67
CA VAL A 118 10.82 0.36 6.95
C VAL A 118 11.54 1.60 7.50
N GLU A 119 12.86 1.67 7.41
CA GLU A 119 13.62 2.86 7.83
C GLU A 119 13.29 4.09 6.95
N ASP A 120 13.05 3.87 5.67
CA ASP A 120 12.63 4.91 4.72
C ASP A 120 11.23 5.45 5.02
N LEU A 121 10.34 4.63 5.59
CA LEU A 121 9.06 5.10 6.13
C LEU A 121 9.30 6.08 7.28
N HIS A 122 10.04 5.64 8.30
CA HIS A 122 10.20 6.41 9.53
C HIS A 122 11.01 7.71 9.34
N SER A 123 11.96 7.72 8.40
CA SER A 123 12.73 8.91 8.02
C SER A 123 11.96 9.87 7.09
N GLY A 124 10.77 9.47 6.60
CA GLY A 124 10.01 10.21 5.60
C GLY A 124 10.61 10.17 4.18
N ALA A 125 11.63 9.34 3.96
CA ALA A 125 12.27 9.19 2.65
C ALA A 125 11.29 8.63 1.60
N LEU A 126 10.38 7.73 1.98
CA LEU A 126 9.35 7.22 1.06
C LEU A 126 8.48 8.35 0.48
N HIS A 127 8.03 9.26 1.33
CA HIS A 127 7.23 10.41 0.92
C HIS A 127 8.03 11.37 0.02
N LYS A 128 9.27 11.71 0.41
CA LYS A 128 10.15 12.58 -0.38
C LYS A 128 10.44 12.02 -1.77
N ARG A 129 10.76 10.72 -1.87
CA ARG A 129 11.02 10.05 -3.15
C ARG A 129 9.79 10.04 -4.06
N PHE A 130 8.59 9.87 -3.50
CA PHE A 130 7.36 9.95 -4.28
C PHE A 130 7.22 11.31 -4.97
N HIS A 131 7.38 12.42 -4.23
CA HIS A 131 7.32 13.76 -4.81
C HIS A 131 8.41 14.01 -5.85
N GLN A 132 9.64 13.55 -5.59
CA GLN A 132 10.75 13.67 -6.55
C GLN A 132 10.45 12.95 -7.86
N ASN A 133 9.94 11.72 -7.80
CA ASN A 133 9.59 10.93 -8.98
C ASN A 133 8.44 11.57 -9.76
N ALA A 134 7.41 12.07 -9.06
CA ALA A 134 6.28 12.76 -9.70
C ALA A 134 6.73 14.02 -10.44
N GLU A 135 7.67 14.79 -9.88
CA GLU A 135 8.23 15.97 -10.53
C GLU A 135 9.08 15.61 -11.75
N GLN A 136 9.90 14.55 -11.66
CA GLN A 136 10.67 14.05 -12.80
C GLN A 136 9.75 13.62 -13.95
N GLN A 137 8.67 12.90 -13.67
CA GLN A 137 7.69 12.49 -14.70
C GLN A 137 7.03 13.69 -15.37
N LYS A 138 6.69 14.74 -14.61
CA LYS A 138 6.18 15.99 -15.19
C LYS A 138 7.19 16.62 -16.15
N VAL A 139 8.44 16.74 -15.72
CA VAL A 139 9.51 17.32 -16.55
C VAL A 139 9.74 16.50 -17.83
N GLU A 140 9.73 15.18 -17.74
CA GLU A 140 9.87 14.29 -18.91
C GLU A 140 8.68 14.39 -19.86
N MET A 141 7.46 14.45 -19.32
CA MET A 141 6.24 14.64 -20.11
C MET A 141 6.27 15.98 -20.86
N GLU A 142 6.68 17.07 -20.21
CA GLU A 142 6.77 18.39 -20.83
C GLU A 142 7.86 18.44 -21.91
N LYS A 143 9.00 17.78 -21.70
CA LYS A 143 10.03 17.61 -22.75
C LYS A 143 9.49 16.84 -23.94
N PHE A 144 8.81 15.71 -23.70
CA PHE A 144 8.22 14.89 -24.76
C PHE A 144 7.21 15.67 -25.60
N LYS A 145 6.29 16.41 -24.96
CA LYS A 145 5.32 17.28 -25.65
C LYS A 145 6.01 18.31 -26.54
N LYS A 146 7.04 18.97 -26.01
CA LYS A 146 7.81 19.99 -26.73
C LYS A 146 8.56 19.42 -27.93
N GLU A 147 9.16 18.24 -27.79
CA GLU A 147 9.88 17.57 -28.88
C GLU A 147 8.95 17.10 -30.01
N HIS A 148 7.70 16.76 -29.69
CA HIS A 148 6.72 16.25 -30.66
C HIS A 148 5.72 17.32 -31.13
N ASN A 149 5.95 18.60 -30.83
CA ASN A 149 5.03 19.72 -31.12
C ASN A 149 3.57 19.43 -30.70
N ILE A 150 3.40 18.76 -29.55
CA ILE A 150 2.07 18.50 -28.99
C ILE A 150 1.69 19.75 -28.17
N GLU A 151 0.95 20.67 -28.79
CA GLU A 151 0.38 21.86 -28.14
C GLU A 151 -0.90 21.58 -27.34
N ALA A 152 -1.39 20.34 -27.36
CA ALA A 152 -2.58 19.97 -26.60
C ALA A 152 -2.27 20.07 -25.10
N ASP A 153 -2.71 21.17 -24.49
CA ASP A 153 -3.24 21.11 -23.14
C ASP A 153 -4.35 20.06 -23.19
N LEU A 154 -4.02 18.84 -22.75
CA LEU A 154 -5.01 17.87 -22.32
C LEU A 154 -5.63 18.38 -21.01
N GLU A 155 -6.16 19.61 -21.01
CA GLU A 155 -7.26 19.94 -20.13
C GLU A 155 -8.42 19.08 -20.59
N ASP A 156 -8.73 18.12 -19.72
CA ASP A 156 -9.63 16.99 -19.84
C ASP A 156 -10.97 17.36 -20.50
N ARG A 157 -11.03 17.32 -21.84
CA ARG A 157 -12.31 17.28 -22.58
C ARG A 157 -12.82 15.85 -22.68
N ARG A 158 -13.03 15.23 -21.52
CA ARG A 158 -13.84 14.01 -21.43
C ARG A 158 -15.10 14.36 -20.65
N GLU A 159 -16.16 14.57 -21.42
CA GLU A 159 -17.52 14.66 -20.94
C GLU A 159 -17.81 13.48 -19.98
N GLU A 160 -18.28 13.84 -18.79
CA GLU A 160 -19.23 13.08 -17.96
C GLU A 160 -19.03 11.56 -17.88
N GLN A 161 -18.11 11.10 -17.03
CA GLN A 161 -18.30 10.01 -16.05
C GLN A 161 -16.93 9.51 -15.53
N ASN A 162 -16.74 9.63 -14.22
CA ASN A 162 -15.54 9.33 -13.41
C ASN A 162 -14.60 10.53 -13.19
N PRO A 163 -14.38 10.97 -11.94
CA PRO A 163 -13.43 12.04 -11.66
C PRO A 163 -12.02 11.55 -11.97
N VAL A 164 -11.39 12.18 -12.97
CA VAL A 164 -9.96 12.02 -13.24
C VAL A 164 -9.22 12.72 -12.10
N GLU A 165 -8.60 11.92 -11.22
CA GLU A 165 -7.75 12.49 -10.18
C GLU A 165 -6.58 13.27 -10.84
N PRO A 166 -6.33 14.52 -10.43
CA PRO A 166 -5.18 15.28 -10.92
C PRO A 166 -3.89 14.51 -10.68
N VAL A 167 -2.83 14.79 -11.46
CA VAL A 167 -1.47 14.22 -11.26
C VAL A 167 -1.20 14.18 -9.77
N LYS A 168 -1.20 12.97 -9.17
CA LYS A 168 -1.25 12.81 -7.72
C LYS A 168 -0.02 13.48 -7.14
N THR A 169 -0.21 14.66 -6.57
CA THR A 169 0.89 15.43 -5.98
C THR A 169 1.33 14.80 -4.67
N ALA A 170 0.52 13.91 -4.08
CA ALA A 170 0.82 13.17 -2.85
C ALA A 170 0.73 11.65 -3.09
N PRO A 171 1.41 10.83 -2.25
CA PRO A 171 1.25 9.37 -2.31
C PRO A 171 -0.21 8.94 -2.09
N PRO A 172 -0.63 7.76 -2.57
CA PRO A 172 -1.97 7.25 -2.33
C PRO A 172 -2.33 7.30 -0.84
N GLU A 173 -3.54 7.76 -0.50
CA GLU A 173 -3.97 7.82 0.90
C GLU A 173 -4.11 6.43 1.52
N SER A 174 -4.06 6.35 2.85
CA SER A 174 -4.34 5.10 3.57
C SER A 174 -5.77 4.63 3.36
N VAL A 175 -5.93 3.37 2.95
CA VAL A 175 -7.25 2.72 2.85
C VAL A 175 -7.65 2.13 4.21
N PHE A 176 -6.68 1.71 5.01
CA PHE A 176 -6.95 1.12 6.32
C PHE A 176 -7.29 2.16 7.39
N LYS A 177 -7.09 3.46 7.12
CA LYS A 177 -7.55 4.57 7.98
C LYS A 177 -9.07 4.56 8.17
N GLU A 178 -9.84 4.21 7.15
CA GLU A 178 -11.31 4.15 7.22
C GLU A 178 -11.82 3.00 8.09
N LEU A 179 -10.97 2.02 8.36
CA LEU A 179 -11.27 0.84 9.17
C LEU A 179 -10.87 1.02 10.64
N LYS A 180 -10.34 2.20 11.00
CA LYS A 180 -10.17 2.60 12.40
C LYS A 180 -11.55 2.72 13.07
N PRO A 181 -11.61 2.56 14.41
CA PRO A 181 -12.82 2.85 15.17
C PRO A 181 -13.41 4.20 14.77
N SER A 182 -14.63 4.19 14.25
CA SER A 182 -15.30 5.43 13.86
C SER A 182 -15.65 6.21 15.12
N GLU A 183 -15.31 7.49 15.17
CA GLU A 183 -15.76 8.39 16.25
C GLU A 183 -17.30 8.44 16.36
N LYS A 184 -18.02 8.07 15.30
CA LYS A 184 -19.49 7.97 15.31
C LYS A 184 -20.01 6.70 16.00
N ARG A 185 -19.18 5.66 16.19
CA ARG A 185 -19.55 4.39 16.84
C ARG A 185 -19.16 4.32 18.32
N TYR A 186 -18.14 5.07 18.74
CA TYR A 186 -17.74 5.17 20.13
C TYR A 186 -17.97 6.60 20.61
N SER A 187 -19.00 6.84 21.43
CA SER A 187 -19.00 8.05 22.25
C SER A 187 -17.82 7.91 23.20
N LEU A 188 -16.74 8.65 22.94
CA LEU A 188 -15.58 8.71 23.83
C LEU A 188 -16.10 9.00 25.24
N LEU A 189 -16.07 7.97 26.10
CA LEU A 189 -16.25 8.11 27.54
C LEU A 189 -15.05 8.94 28.02
N GLN A 190 -15.19 10.25 27.95
CA GLN A 190 -14.38 11.16 28.76
C GLN A 190 -14.71 10.79 30.20
N LYS A 191 -13.88 9.93 30.80
CA LYS A 191 -13.84 9.78 32.24
C LYS A 191 -13.40 11.13 32.79
N THR A 192 -14.36 11.94 33.22
CA THR A 192 -14.10 12.98 34.20
C THR A 192 -13.68 12.28 35.48
N GLU A 193 -12.38 12.26 35.73
CA GLU A 193 -11.83 11.97 37.05
C GLU A 193 -12.37 13.04 38.01
N LEU A 194 -12.93 12.57 39.13
CA LEU A 194 -13.33 13.35 40.31
C LEU A 194 -12.20 13.28 41.34
#